data_AF-A0A1M4W7R2-F1
#
_entry.id   AF-A0A1M4W7R2-F1
#
_cell.length_a   1.000
_cell.length_b   1.000
_cell.length_c   1.000
_cell.angle_alpha   90.00
_cell.angle_beta   90.00
_cell.angle_gamma   90.00
#
_symmetry.space_group_name_H-M   'P 1'
#
loop_
_entity.id
_entity.type
_entity.pdbx_description
1 polymer ?
#
loop_
_entity_poly.entity_id
_entity_poly.type
_entity_poly.pdbx_seq_one_letter_code
_entity_poly.pdbx_strand_id
1 'polypeptide(L)' 'MNAKHGYRCENCGRFDAKYEARIAFEGRNLLLCFTCLKKIKQSIQRENNTDKASLG' A
#
# COMPACT_ATOMS: atom_id res chain seq x y z
N MET A 1 13.10 -6.53 27.86
CA MET A 1 11.84 -6.20 27.17
C MET A 1 12.19 -5.88 25.72
N ASN A 2 11.97 -6.80 24.79
CA ASN A 2 12.30 -6.58 23.37
C ASN A 2 11.18 -5.75 22.73
N ALA A 3 11.34 -4.42 22.73
CA ALA A 3 10.54 -3.56 21.89
C ALA A 3 10.89 -3.88 20.43
N LYS A 4 10.16 -4.81 19.81
CA LYS A 4 10.10 -4.89 18.36
C LYS A 4 9.46 -3.59 17.91
N HIS A 5 10.28 -2.58 17.59
CA HIS A 5 9.83 -1.33 17.00
C HIS A 5 9.31 -1.63 15.59
N GLY A 6 8.11 -2.19 15.51
CA GLY A 6 7.36 -2.27 14.28
C GLY A 6 7.09 -0.85 13.81
N TYR A 7 7.40 -0.55 12.55
CA TYR A 7 6.99 0.70 11.95
C TYR A 7 5.46 0.73 11.88
N ARG A 8 4.80 1.84 12.24
CA ARG A 8 3.34 1.95 12.06
C ARG A 8 2.99 2.29 10.61
N CYS A 9 1.83 1.80 10.16
CA CYS A 9 1.26 2.16 8.86
C CYS A 9 1.00 3.66 8.75
N GLU A 10 1.57 4.30 7.72
CA GLU A 10 1.40 5.74 7.48
C GLU A 10 -0.01 6.11 6.99
N ASN A 11 -0.76 5.14 6.46
CA ASN A 11 -2.13 5.39 5.96
C ASN A 11 -3.21 5.26 7.05
N CYS A 12 -3.07 4.31 7.98
CA CYS A 12 -4.13 4.07 8.99
C CYS A 12 -3.68 4.25 10.43
N GLY A 13 -2.38 4.25 10.73
CA GLY A 13 -1.83 4.39 12.08
C GLY A 13 -2.19 3.27 13.06
N ARG A 14 -2.97 2.26 12.65
CA ARG A 14 -3.56 1.23 13.52
C ARG A 14 -2.76 -0.04 13.63
N PHE A 15 -2.10 -0.43 12.54
CA PHE A 15 -1.40 -1.71 12.43
C PHE A 15 0.07 -1.49 12.11
N ASP A 16 0.89 -2.44 12.53
CA ASP A 16 2.30 -2.48 12.15
C ASP A 16 2.42 -2.68 10.64
N ALA A 17 3.20 -1.79 10.03
CA ALA A 17 3.67 -1.92 8.68
C ALA A 17 4.83 -2.92 8.66
N LYS A 18 4.80 -3.80 7.66
CA LYS A 18 5.96 -4.64 7.36
C LYS A 18 6.94 -3.79 6.58
N TYR A 19 8.23 -3.87 6.91
CA TYR A 19 9.28 -3.06 6.25
C TYR A 19 9.28 -3.20 4.72
N GLU A 20 8.90 -4.37 4.21
CA GLU A 20 8.79 -4.71 2.79
C GLU A 20 7.51 -4.18 2.12
N ALA A 21 6.53 -3.69 2.89
CA ALA A 21 5.24 -3.22 2.39
C ALA A 21 5.29 -1.73 2.01
N ARG A 22 6.15 -1.40 1.04
CA ARG A 22 6.30 -0.05 0.48
C ARG A 22 5.51 0.09 -0.82
N ILE A 23 4.92 1.26 -1.04
CA ILE A 23 4.34 1.64 -2.34
C ILE A 23 4.73 3.06 -2.70
N ALA A 24 5.03 3.29 -3.98
CA ALA A 24 5.16 4.63 -4.52
C ALA A 24 3.76 5.17 -4.87
N PHE A 25 3.33 6.22 -4.19
CA PHE A 25 2.07 6.91 -4.46
C PHE A 25 2.35 8.42 -4.51
N GLU A 26 1.97 9.07 -5.62
CA GLU A 26 2.20 10.52 -5.84
C GLU A 26 3.66 10.96 -5.60
N GLY A 27 4.63 10.14 -6.02
CA GLY A 27 6.06 10.43 -5.87
C GLY A 27 6.60 10.26 -4.44
N ARG A 28 5.80 9.71 -3.51
CA ARG A 28 6.22 9.39 -2.14
C ARG A 28 6.24 7.89 -1.91
N ASN A 29 7.22 7.42 -1.14
CA ASN A 29 7.28 6.02 -0.69
C ASN A 29 6.54 5.90 0.63
N LEU A 30 5.36 5.26 0.61
CA LEU A 30 4.54 5.03 1.80
C LEU A 30 4.79 3.63 2.37
N LEU A 31 4.93 3.56 3.69
CA LEU A 31 5.06 2.34 4.46
C LEU A 31 3.70 1.93 5.04
N LEU A 32 3.18 0.79 4.57
CA LEU A 32 1.80 0.40 4.80
C LEU A 32 1.68 -0.93 5.55
N CYS A 33 0.59 -1.09 6.30
CA CYS A 33 0.19 -2.43 6.74
C CYS A 33 -0.36 -3.26 5.58
N PHE A 34 -0.37 -4.58 5.75
CA PHE A 34 -0.86 -5.54 4.75
C PHE A 34 -2.26 -5.19 4.21
N THR A 35 -3.17 -4.78 5.10
CA THR A 35 -4.55 -4.44 4.74
C THR A 35 -4.62 -3.20 3.84
N CYS A 36 -3.90 -2.13 4.19
CA CYS A 36 -3.87 -0.90 3.39
C CYS A 36 -3.17 -1.14 2.06
N LEU A 37 -2.05 -1.87 2.05
CA LEU A 37 -1.36 -2.25 0.83
C LEU A 37 -2.27 -3.03 -0.12
N LYS A 38 -3.02 -4.03 0.39
CA LYS A 38 -3.94 -4.83 -0.43
C LYS A 38 -5.05 -3.98 -1.05
N LYS A 39 -5.66 -3.07 -0.27
CA LYS A 39 -6.71 -2.17 -0.75
C LYS A 39 -6.19 -1.25 -1.87
N ILE A 40 -5.05 -0.61 -1.66
CA ILE A 40 -4.47 0.31 -2.66
C ILE A 40 -4.07 -0.45 -3.93
N LYS A 41 -3.42 -1.61 -3.81
CA LYS A 41 -3.10 -2.46 -4.98
C LYS A 41 -4.35 -2.87 -5.75
N GLN A 42 -5.44 -3.21 -5.06
CA GLN A 42 -6.72 -3.52 -5.71
C GLN A 42 -7.33 -2.31 -6.42
N SER A 43 -7.23 -1.11 -5.85
CA SER A 43 -7.67 0.12 -6.52
C SER A 43 -6.86 0.40 -7.79
N ILE A 44 -5.53 0.34 -7.72
CA ILE A 44 -4.63 0.55 -8.87
C ILE A 44 -4.89 -0.48 -9.98
N GLN A 45 -5.13 -1.74 -9.62
CA GLN A 45 -5.46 -2.80 -10.59
C GLN A 45 -6.82 -2.56 -11.27
N ARG A 46 -7.80 -1.98 -10.57
CA ARG A 46 -9.10 -1.65 -11.16
C ARG A 46 -8.98 -0.51 -12.16
N GLU A 47 -8.20 0.53 -11.85
CA GLU A 47 -7.95 1.65 -12.75
C GLU A 47 -7.18 1.22 -14.01
N ASN A 48 -6.17 0.35 -13.88
CA ASN A 48 -5.42 -0.17 -15.03
C ASN A 48 -6.26 -1.06 -15.98
N ASN A 49 -7.40 -1.59 -15.53
CA ASN A 49 -8.25 -2.43 -16.37
C ASN A 49 -9.26 -1.61 -17.21
N THR A 50 -9.49 -0.35 -16.86
CA THR A 50 -10.38 0.53 -17.65
C THR A 50 -9.66 1.10 -18.88
N ASP A 51 -8.35 1.32 -18.80
CA ASP A 51 -7.54 1.80 -19.94
C ASP A 51 -7.25 0.73 -21.01
N LYS A 52 -7.45 -0.56 -20.71
CA LYS A 52 -7.22 -1.64 -21.69
C LYS A 52 -8.44 -1.96 -22.59
N ALA A 53 -9.61 -1.39 -22.29
CA ALA A 53 -10.85 -1.66 -23.03
C ALA A 53 -11.11 -0.69 -24.21
N SER A 54 -10.22 0.29 -24.45
CA SER A 54 -10.38 1.30 -25.51
C SER A 54 -9.47 1.10 -26.74
N LEU A 55 -8.85 -0.07 -26.89
CA LEU A 55 -7.95 -0.41 -28.00
C LEU A 55 -8.25 -1.82 -28.56
N GLY A 56 -9.52 -2.08 -28.83
CA GLY A 56 -10.01 -3.28 -29.53
C GLY A 56 -11.08 -2.91 -30.55
#